data_AF-A0A7C6SA01-F1
#
_entry.id   AF-A0A7C6SA01-F1
#
_cell.length_a   1.000
_cell.length_b   1.000
_cell.length_c   1.000
_cell.angle_alpha   90.00
_cell.angle_beta   90.00
_cell.angle_gamma   90.00
#
_symmetry.space_group_name_H-M   'P 1'
#
loop_
_entity.id
_entity.type
_entity.pdbx_description
1 polymer ?
#
loop_
_entity_poly.entity_id
_entity_poly.type
_entity_poly.pdbx_seq_one_letter_code
_entity_poly.pdbx_strand_id
1 'polypeptide(L)'
;MDYNFKQDLKSIREILGLTQSELAEQLGVEQVTISRNELGKTAPSSKLLEQVYSFAFEKDIKLNLLKEMLWRENLKKNHKLLFHGAKTEIKDALNIQKGRLNNDFGQGFYTGESYNQSISYISGFGKTSVYFLDFEKKSLKCKKYNVNQEWMMTIAFYRGTLDEYKDHPKIKNLVNESRNCDYIIAPIADNRMFQIIDSFVIGEITDEQCKHCLAATNLGNQYVFVSEDSVRNLKLIERCYISENEKKHYQNLRSSDLKLGEDKVKLARIQYRGKGHYIDEILV
;
A
#
# COMPACT_ATOMS: atom_id res chain seq x y z
N MET A 1 -10.55 8.98 -13.15
CA MET A 1 -9.26 9.02 -13.87
C MET A 1 -9.18 7.77 -14.74
N ASP A 2 -9.01 7.94 -16.04
CA ASP A 2 -8.90 6.82 -16.97
C ASP A 2 -7.51 6.19 -16.95
N TYR A 3 -7.41 4.94 -17.41
CA TYR A 3 -6.12 4.28 -17.62
C TYR A 3 -5.37 4.96 -18.77
N ASN A 4 -4.03 5.00 -18.69
CA ASN A 4 -3.18 5.51 -19.77
C ASN A 4 -3.02 4.51 -20.93
N PHE A 5 -4.12 3.86 -21.31
CA PHE A 5 -4.11 2.68 -22.19
C PHE A 5 -3.49 2.95 -23.56
N LYS A 6 -3.73 4.14 -24.13
CA LYS A 6 -3.14 4.55 -25.41
C LYS A 6 -1.62 4.45 -25.39
N GLN A 7 -1.00 5.02 -24.36
CA GLN A 7 0.45 5.03 -24.22
C GLN A 7 0.97 3.66 -23.81
N ASP A 8 0.29 2.99 -22.88
CA ASP A 8 0.64 1.65 -22.41
C ASP A 8 0.66 0.64 -23.57
N LEU A 9 -0.39 0.61 -24.40
CA LEU A 9 -0.50 -0.26 -25.57
C LEU A 9 0.66 -0.05 -26.54
N LYS A 10 0.95 1.22 -26.86
CA LYS A 10 2.05 1.58 -27.75
C LYS A 10 3.41 1.18 -27.17
N SER A 11 3.64 1.45 -25.88
CA SER A 11 4.88 1.09 -25.19
C SER A 11 5.09 -0.42 -25.17
N ILE A 12 4.07 -1.21 -24.84
CA ILE A 12 4.14 -2.69 -24.87
C ILE A 12 4.54 -3.18 -26.27
N ARG A 13 3.86 -2.65 -27.30
CA ARG A 13 4.14 -3.01 -28.69
C ARG A 13 5.59 -2.73 -29.08
N GLU A 14 6.07 -1.53 -28.76
CA GLU A 14 7.41 -1.07 -29.14
C GLU A 14 8.51 -1.77 -28.35
N ILE A 15 8.30 -2.08 -27.06
CA ILE A 15 9.23 -2.89 -26.25
C ILE A 15 9.41 -4.29 -26.88
N LEU A 16 8.35 -4.88 -27.41
CA LEU A 16 8.38 -6.18 -28.06
C LEU A 16 8.86 -6.13 -29.52
N GLY A 17 9.11 -4.94 -30.07
CA GLY A 17 9.52 -4.77 -31.46
C GLY A 17 8.43 -5.15 -32.48
N LEU A 18 7.15 -5.11 -32.09
CA LEU A 18 6.04 -5.56 -32.94
C LEU A 18 5.47 -4.41 -33.79
N THR A 19 5.00 -4.77 -34.98
CA THR A 19 4.08 -3.96 -35.78
C THR A 19 2.67 -4.00 -35.18
N GLN A 20 1.80 -3.08 -35.61
CA GLN A 20 0.39 -3.10 -35.17
C GLN A 20 -0.33 -4.38 -35.63
N SER A 21 0.02 -4.92 -36.80
CA SER A 21 -0.57 -6.16 -37.33
C SER A 21 -0.16 -7.39 -36.51
N GLU A 22 1.13 -7.52 -36.18
CA GLU A 22 1.62 -8.64 -35.36
C GLU A 22 1.03 -8.59 -33.95
N LEU A 23 0.95 -7.41 -33.33
CA LEU A 23 0.30 -7.30 -32.02
C LEU A 23 -1.19 -7.66 -32.09
N ALA A 24 -1.88 -7.24 -33.14
CA ALA A 24 -3.28 -7.56 -33.35
C ALA A 24 -3.50 -9.08 -33.49
N GLU A 25 -2.64 -9.76 -34.25
CA GLU A 25 -2.63 -11.22 -34.39
C GLU A 25 -2.42 -11.92 -33.03
N GLN A 26 -1.42 -11.48 -32.25
CA GLN A 26 -1.15 -12.05 -30.92
C GLN A 26 -2.33 -11.87 -29.94
N LEU A 27 -3.07 -10.76 -30.06
CA LEU A 27 -4.22 -10.45 -29.21
C LEU A 27 -5.55 -11.00 -29.75
N GLY A 28 -5.55 -11.56 -30.97
CA GLY A 28 -6.76 -12.05 -31.64
C GLY A 28 -7.77 -10.93 -31.95
N VAL A 29 -7.30 -9.77 -32.39
CA VAL A 29 -8.13 -8.62 -32.77
C VAL A 29 -7.73 -8.10 -34.15
N GLU A 30 -8.59 -7.28 -34.75
CA GLU A 30 -8.26 -6.60 -36.01
C GLU A 30 -7.20 -5.52 -35.81
N GLN A 31 -6.27 -5.35 -36.76
CA GLN A 31 -5.22 -4.32 -36.73
C GLN A 31 -5.80 -2.91 -36.54
N VAL A 32 -6.98 -2.64 -37.12
CA VAL A 32 -7.68 -1.35 -36.97
C VAL A 32 -8.04 -1.07 -35.51
N THR A 33 -8.27 -2.11 -34.69
CA THR A 33 -8.54 -1.98 -33.25
C THR A 33 -7.33 -1.42 -32.52
N ILE A 34 -6.14 -1.98 -32.80
CA ILE A 34 -4.88 -1.50 -32.22
C ILE A 34 -4.62 -0.06 -32.65
N SER A 35 -4.70 0.21 -33.96
CA SER A 35 -4.47 1.55 -34.52
C SER A 35 -5.38 2.61 -33.89
N ARG A 36 -6.69 2.36 -33.77
CA ARG A 36 -7.63 3.32 -33.17
C ARG A 36 -7.36 3.57 -31.70
N ASN A 37 -6.98 2.55 -30.92
CA ASN A 37 -6.63 2.72 -29.51
C ASN A 37 -5.31 3.47 -29.32
N GLU A 38 -4.28 3.17 -30.12
CA GLU A 38 -3.00 3.91 -30.10
C GLU A 38 -3.14 5.36 -30.56
N LEU A 39 -4.14 5.67 -31.39
CA LEU A 39 -4.48 7.05 -31.74
C LEU A 39 -5.34 7.73 -30.66
N GLY A 40 -5.99 6.97 -29.77
CA GLY A 40 -6.96 7.46 -28.79
C GLY A 40 -8.32 7.79 -29.39
N LYS A 41 -8.65 7.21 -30.55
CA LYS A 41 -9.94 7.40 -31.26
C LYS A 41 -11.08 6.56 -30.69
N THR A 42 -10.77 5.58 -29.84
CA THR A 42 -11.74 4.69 -29.21
C THR A 42 -11.26 4.38 -27.79
N ALA A 43 -12.19 4.28 -26.83
CA ALA A 43 -11.89 3.78 -25.49
C ALA A 43 -11.81 2.23 -25.51
N PRO A 44 -10.86 1.61 -24.79
CA PRO A 44 -10.73 0.17 -24.78
C PRO A 44 -11.90 -0.49 -24.05
N SER A 45 -12.35 -1.65 -24.55
CA SER A 45 -13.26 -2.50 -23.79
C SER A 45 -12.54 -3.15 -22.61
N SER A 46 -13.28 -3.59 -21.59
CA SER A 46 -12.69 -4.34 -20.47
C SER A 46 -11.98 -5.61 -20.93
N LYS A 47 -12.48 -6.25 -21.99
CA LYS A 47 -11.85 -7.43 -22.60
C LYS A 47 -10.49 -7.06 -23.22
N LEU A 48 -10.42 -5.97 -23.97
CA LEU A 48 -9.19 -5.52 -24.60
C LEU A 48 -8.13 -5.09 -23.56
N LEU A 49 -8.55 -4.38 -22.51
CA LEU A 49 -7.67 -4.06 -21.37
C LEU A 49 -7.05 -5.35 -20.82
N GLU A 50 -7.89 -6.30 -20.41
CA GLU A 50 -7.42 -7.56 -19.82
C GLU A 50 -6.46 -8.32 -20.75
N GLN A 51 -6.78 -8.41 -22.04
CA GLN A 51 -5.95 -9.09 -23.03
C GLN A 51 -4.57 -8.44 -23.16
N VAL A 52 -4.51 -7.11 -23.28
CA VAL A 52 -3.25 -6.37 -23.49
C VAL A 52 -2.35 -6.44 -22.27
N TYR A 53 -2.89 -6.15 -21.07
CA TYR A 53 -2.08 -6.17 -19.85
C TYR A 53 -1.67 -7.61 -19.47
N SER A 54 -2.54 -8.61 -19.70
CA SER A 54 -2.16 -10.02 -19.50
C SER A 54 -1.04 -10.44 -20.44
N PHE A 55 -1.18 -10.11 -21.73
CA PHE A 55 -0.15 -10.40 -22.74
C PHE A 55 1.19 -9.76 -22.38
N ALA A 56 1.20 -8.48 -21.97
CA ALA A 56 2.41 -7.81 -21.53
C ALA A 56 3.07 -8.57 -20.37
N PHE A 57 2.29 -8.93 -19.35
CA PHE A 57 2.80 -9.66 -18.19
C PHE A 57 3.33 -11.07 -18.55
N GLU A 58 2.68 -11.78 -19.47
CA GLU A 58 3.15 -13.07 -20.01
C GLU A 58 4.47 -12.97 -20.78
N LYS A 59 4.73 -11.82 -21.40
CA LYS A 59 6.02 -11.50 -22.04
C LYS A 59 7.05 -10.91 -21.07
N ASP A 60 6.83 -11.06 -19.76
CA ASP A 60 7.67 -10.52 -18.67
C ASP A 60 7.81 -8.99 -18.68
N ILE A 61 6.88 -8.29 -19.32
CA ILE A 61 6.80 -6.83 -19.26
C ILE A 61 5.97 -6.45 -18.04
N LYS A 62 6.65 -6.24 -16.92
CA LYS A 62 6.06 -5.71 -15.67
C LYS A 62 5.81 -4.22 -15.77
N LEU A 63 4.90 -3.83 -16.67
CA LEU A 63 4.70 -2.44 -17.11
C LEU A 63 4.51 -1.47 -15.93
N ASN A 64 3.69 -1.84 -14.93
CA ASN A 64 3.42 -0.96 -13.80
C ASN A 64 4.66 -0.71 -12.92
N LEU A 65 5.56 -1.69 -12.81
CA LEU A 65 6.86 -1.49 -12.15
C LEU A 65 7.80 -0.58 -12.96
N LEU A 66 7.83 -0.74 -14.28
CA LEU A 66 8.60 0.14 -15.17
C LEU A 66 8.10 1.59 -15.05
N LYS A 67 6.78 1.79 -14.98
CA LYS A 67 6.19 3.11 -14.76
C LYS A 67 6.56 3.70 -13.40
N GLU A 68 6.56 2.88 -12.34
CA GLU A 68 7.07 3.32 -11.02
C GLU A 68 8.52 3.83 -11.14
N MET A 69 9.41 3.12 -11.83
CA MET A 69 10.81 3.53 -12.02
C MET A 69 10.90 4.89 -12.74
N LEU A 70 10.19 5.05 -13.85
CA LEU A 70 10.18 6.30 -14.62
C LEU A 70 9.64 7.49 -13.80
N TRP A 71 8.59 7.28 -13.01
CA TRP A 71 8.07 8.34 -12.15
C TRP A 71 9.06 8.74 -11.06
N ARG A 72 9.77 7.78 -10.47
CA ARG A 72 10.81 8.04 -9.45
C ARG A 72 11.94 8.91 -10.00
N GLU A 73 12.34 8.71 -11.25
CA GLU A 73 13.38 9.49 -11.92
C GLU A 73 12.96 10.94 -12.19
N ASN A 74 11.68 11.16 -12.47
CA ASN A 74 11.14 12.46 -12.90
C ASN A 74 10.52 13.29 -11.76
N LEU A 75 10.53 12.78 -10.53
CA LEU A 75 9.97 13.47 -9.39
C LEU A 75 10.84 14.64 -8.92
N LYS A 76 10.17 15.73 -8.54
CA LYS A 76 10.83 16.90 -7.95
C LYS A 76 11.46 16.55 -6.60
N LYS A 77 12.54 17.22 -6.23
CA LYS A 77 13.32 16.96 -4.99
C LYS A 77 12.49 16.92 -3.69
N ASN A 78 11.44 17.73 -3.58
CA ASN A 78 10.58 17.82 -2.38
C ASN A 78 9.33 16.94 -2.44
N HIS A 79 9.21 16.14 -3.49
CA HIS A 79 8.07 15.30 -3.74
C HIS A 79 8.37 13.83 -3.41
N LYS A 80 7.33 13.04 -3.21
CA LYS A 80 7.43 11.59 -2.95
C LYS A 80 6.38 10.86 -3.76
N LEU A 81 6.81 9.83 -4.50
CA LEU A 81 5.90 8.87 -5.12
C LEU A 81 5.28 7.99 -4.03
N LEU A 82 3.95 7.95 -4.02
CA LEU A 82 3.15 7.11 -3.14
C LEU A 82 2.13 6.33 -3.96
N PHE A 83 1.56 5.29 -3.36
CA PHE A 83 0.72 4.34 -4.07
C PHE A 83 -0.53 4.02 -3.26
N HIS A 84 -1.68 3.92 -3.91
CA HIS A 84 -2.93 3.51 -3.27
C HIS A 84 -3.57 2.35 -4.02
N GLY A 85 -3.69 1.20 -3.34
CA GLY A 85 -4.49 0.07 -3.85
C GLY A 85 -5.97 0.32 -3.58
N ALA A 86 -6.75 0.58 -4.62
CA ALA A 86 -8.18 0.79 -4.51
C ALA A 86 -8.98 -0.45 -4.89
N LYS A 87 -10.00 -0.77 -4.08
CA LYS A 87 -10.98 -1.85 -4.35
C LYS A 87 -12.10 -1.42 -5.30
N THR A 88 -12.19 -0.13 -5.58
CA THR A 88 -13.14 0.51 -6.48
C THR A 88 -12.45 1.70 -7.14
N GLU A 89 -13.04 2.21 -8.22
CA GLU A 89 -12.56 3.43 -8.85
C GLU A 89 -12.70 4.65 -7.91
N ILE A 90 -11.68 5.51 -7.90
CA ILE A 90 -11.75 6.82 -7.26
C ILE A 90 -12.37 7.80 -8.26
N LYS A 91 -13.64 8.15 -8.02
CA LYS A 91 -14.40 9.09 -8.87
C LYS A 91 -14.38 10.53 -8.35
N ASP A 92 -14.34 10.69 -7.04
CA ASP A 92 -14.39 12.00 -6.37
C ASP A 92 -12.97 12.45 -5.96
N ALA A 93 -12.88 13.67 -5.43
CA ALA A 93 -11.70 14.13 -4.73
C ALA A 93 -11.31 13.17 -3.59
N LEU A 94 -10.01 13.11 -3.32
CA LEU A 94 -9.47 12.38 -2.18
C LEU A 94 -10.10 12.89 -0.89
N ASN A 95 -10.46 11.99 0.01
CA ASN A 95 -11.23 12.33 1.21
C ASN A 95 -10.77 11.45 2.39
N ILE A 96 -10.34 12.09 3.47
CA ILE A 96 -9.83 11.42 4.68
C ILE A 96 -10.92 10.73 5.52
N GLN A 97 -12.18 11.12 5.36
CA GLN A 97 -13.33 10.62 6.12
C GLN A 97 -13.96 9.36 5.53
N LYS A 98 -13.63 8.99 4.28
CA LYS A 98 -14.14 7.74 3.65
C LYS A 98 -13.51 6.47 4.22
N GLY A 99 -12.37 6.59 4.91
CA GLY A 99 -11.68 5.47 5.55
C GLY A 99 -12.48 4.84 6.70
N ARG A 100 -12.09 3.63 7.10
CA ARG A 100 -12.68 2.98 8.29
C ARG A 100 -12.19 3.67 9.55
N LEU A 101 -13.05 3.71 10.57
CA LEU A 101 -12.73 4.29 11.89
C LEU A 101 -11.65 3.50 12.63
N ASN A 102 -11.54 2.20 12.37
CA ASN A 102 -10.62 1.28 13.04
C ASN A 102 -9.41 0.86 12.18
N ASN A 103 -9.00 1.70 11.22
CA ASN A 103 -7.71 1.52 10.55
C ASN A 103 -6.55 1.83 11.53
N ASP A 104 -5.31 1.54 11.16
CA ASP A 104 -4.10 1.64 12.01
C ASP A 104 -3.98 2.98 12.76
N PHE A 105 -4.35 4.08 12.10
CA PHE A 105 -4.40 5.42 12.67
C PHE A 105 -5.77 6.04 12.46
N GLY A 106 -6.85 5.26 12.56
CA GLY A 106 -8.23 5.69 12.35
C GLY A 106 -8.54 6.23 10.94
N GLN A 107 -9.53 7.12 10.83
CA GLN A 107 -9.87 7.75 9.55
C GLN A 107 -8.70 8.59 9.00
N GLY A 108 -8.48 8.43 7.70
CA GLY A 108 -7.40 9.04 6.94
C GLY A 108 -7.37 8.50 5.51
N PHE A 109 -6.55 9.10 4.66
CA PHE A 109 -6.23 8.54 3.35
C PHE A 109 -4.90 7.78 3.43
N TYR A 110 -4.91 6.49 3.08
CA TYR A 110 -3.78 5.58 3.29
C TYR A 110 -3.09 5.26 1.97
N THR A 111 -1.76 5.33 1.97
CA THR A 111 -0.91 5.01 0.83
C THR A 111 0.32 4.21 1.26
N GLY A 112 0.89 3.44 0.34
CA GLY A 112 2.18 2.77 0.49
C GLY A 112 3.31 3.50 -0.22
N GLU A 113 4.54 3.02 0.00
CA GLU A 113 5.76 3.54 -0.59
C GLU A 113 6.14 2.90 -1.94
N SER A 114 5.51 1.78 -2.32
CA SER A 114 5.77 1.10 -3.59
C SER A 114 4.52 0.53 -4.25
N TYR A 115 4.60 0.27 -5.56
CA TYR A 115 3.57 -0.43 -6.31
C TYR A 115 3.31 -1.81 -5.70
N ASN A 116 4.38 -2.57 -5.43
CA ASN A 116 4.33 -3.93 -4.88
C ASN A 116 3.55 -4.01 -3.57
N GLN A 117 3.75 -3.05 -2.67
CA GLN A 117 2.97 -2.96 -1.43
C GLN A 117 1.48 -2.79 -1.76
N SER A 118 1.14 -1.81 -2.59
CA SER A 118 -0.26 -1.50 -2.91
C SER A 118 -1.00 -2.63 -3.59
N ILE A 119 -0.40 -3.28 -4.59
CA ILE A 119 -1.02 -4.42 -5.29
C ILE A 119 -1.22 -5.62 -4.35
N SER A 120 -0.29 -5.87 -3.41
CA SER A 120 -0.40 -7.00 -2.47
C SER A 120 -1.65 -6.94 -1.58
N TYR A 121 -2.19 -5.74 -1.33
CA TYR A 121 -3.42 -5.53 -0.57
C TYR A 121 -4.70 -5.76 -1.36
N ILE A 122 -4.66 -5.49 -2.67
CA ILE A 122 -5.84 -5.53 -3.53
C ILE A 122 -5.87 -6.74 -4.45
N SER A 123 -4.79 -7.53 -4.54
CA SER A 123 -4.69 -8.67 -5.44
C SER A 123 -5.79 -9.72 -5.21
N GLY A 124 -6.29 -9.87 -3.99
CA GLY A 124 -7.42 -10.76 -3.64
C GLY A 124 -8.82 -10.23 -3.96
N PHE A 125 -8.93 -9.04 -4.55
CA PHE A 125 -10.21 -8.40 -4.86
C PHE A 125 -10.43 -8.30 -6.38
N GLY A 126 -11.69 -8.24 -6.82
CA GLY A 126 -12.08 -8.23 -8.23
C GLY A 126 -11.65 -6.97 -9.00
N LYS A 127 -12.56 -6.02 -9.19
CA LYS A 127 -12.30 -4.78 -9.95
C LYS A 127 -11.42 -3.81 -9.16
N THR A 128 -10.12 -3.90 -9.33
CA THR A 128 -9.13 -3.15 -8.55
C THR A 128 -8.22 -2.29 -9.42
N SER A 129 -7.57 -1.30 -8.83
CA SER A 129 -6.56 -0.48 -9.49
C SER A 129 -5.51 -0.03 -8.47
N VAL A 130 -4.26 0.11 -8.89
CA VAL A 130 -3.28 0.89 -8.12
C VAL A 130 -3.25 2.30 -8.70
N TYR A 131 -3.30 3.30 -7.82
CA TYR A 131 -3.08 4.69 -8.19
C TYR A 131 -1.70 5.13 -7.75
N PHE A 132 -1.01 5.88 -8.60
CA PHE A 132 0.22 6.57 -8.25
C PHE A 132 -0.14 7.98 -7.82
N LEU A 133 0.54 8.44 -6.78
CA LEU A 133 0.30 9.75 -6.19
C LEU A 133 1.61 10.50 -6.06
N ASP A 134 1.60 11.75 -6.49
CA ASP A 134 2.65 12.72 -6.24
C ASP A 134 2.32 13.50 -4.96
N PHE A 135 3.14 13.34 -3.93
CA PHE A 135 2.99 14.04 -2.65
C PHE A 135 4.05 15.13 -2.46
N GLU A 136 3.62 16.38 -2.35
CA GLU A 136 4.47 17.51 -1.99
C GLU A 136 4.54 17.73 -0.47
N LYS A 137 5.70 17.48 0.14
CA LYS A 137 5.87 17.54 1.61
C LYS A 137 5.84 18.95 2.22
N LYS A 138 5.81 20.00 1.39
CA LYS A 138 6.14 21.36 1.81
C LYS A 138 5.11 21.90 2.81
N SER A 139 5.61 22.44 3.93
CA SER A 139 4.82 23.12 4.98
C SER A 139 3.85 22.24 5.76
N LEU A 140 4.00 20.91 5.75
CA LEU A 140 3.15 19.98 6.48
C LEU A 140 3.90 19.36 7.67
N LYS A 141 3.20 19.23 8.80
CA LYS A 141 3.72 18.58 10.02
C LYS A 141 3.62 17.07 9.89
N CYS A 142 4.77 16.40 9.94
CA CYS A 142 4.87 14.95 9.88
C CYS A 142 5.00 14.35 11.28
N LYS A 143 4.25 13.29 11.60
CA LYS A 143 4.61 12.37 12.69
C LYS A 143 5.17 11.08 12.11
N LYS A 144 6.39 10.69 12.50
CA LYS A 144 7.03 9.46 12.03
C LYS A 144 7.11 8.45 13.18
N TYR A 145 6.58 7.26 12.94
CA TYR A 145 6.69 6.12 13.83
C TYR A 145 7.81 5.18 13.37
N ASN A 146 8.37 4.46 14.34
CA ASN A 146 9.23 3.29 14.12
C ASN A 146 8.56 2.08 14.79
N VAL A 147 9.09 0.88 14.61
CA VAL A 147 8.63 -0.31 15.35
C VAL A 147 9.06 -0.16 16.82
N ASN A 148 8.20 0.41 17.65
CA ASN A 148 8.43 0.69 19.07
C ASN A 148 7.13 0.66 19.88
N GLN A 149 7.24 0.80 21.21
CA GLN A 149 6.11 0.78 22.15
C GLN A 149 5.03 1.80 21.77
N GLU A 150 5.45 3.03 21.42
CA GLU A 150 4.57 4.13 21.02
C GLU A 150 3.68 3.76 19.84
N TRP A 151 4.27 3.20 18.77
CA TRP A 151 3.57 2.76 17.58
C TRP A 151 2.60 1.61 17.88
N MET A 152 3.06 0.58 18.60
CA MET A 152 2.24 -0.58 18.97
C MET A 152 1.00 -0.16 19.75
N MET A 153 1.17 0.69 20.77
CA MET A 153 0.05 1.20 21.57
C MET A 153 -0.87 2.13 20.77
N THR A 154 -0.33 3.00 19.91
CA THR A 154 -1.16 3.88 19.09
C THR A 154 -2.06 3.09 18.15
N ILE A 155 -1.52 2.05 17.50
CA ILE A 155 -2.30 1.17 16.62
C ILE A 155 -3.35 0.39 17.41
N ALA A 156 -2.96 -0.22 18.53
CA ALA A 156 -3.86 -1.01 19.36
C ALA A 156 -5.05 -0.16 19.88
N PHE A 157 -4.82 1.12 20.19
CA PHE A 157 -5.88 2.07 20.50
C PHE A 157 -6.87 2.24 19.34
N TYR A 158 -6.39 2.59 18.13
CA TYR A 158 -7.30 2.79 16.99
C TYR A 158 -8.02 1.51 16.55
N ARG A 159 -7.42 0.36 16.80
CA ARG A 159 -8.00 -0.95 16.54
C ARG A 159 -9.02 -1.39 17.59
N GLY A 160 -9.11 -0.67 18.72
CA GLY A 160 -10.05 -0.95 19.82
C GLY A 160 -9.58 -2.05 20.78
N THR A 161 -8.31 -2.46 20.73
CA THR A 161 -7.79 -3.51 21.62
C THR A 161 -7.25 -2.95 22.94
N LEU A 162 -7.04 -1.63 23.04
CA LEU A 162 -6.62 -0.92 24.26
C LEU A 162 -7.76 -0.20 24.99
N ASP A 163 -9.01 -0.62 24.82
CA ASP A 163 -10.17 0.07 25.40
C ASP A 163 -10.12 0.18 26.93
N GLU A 164 -9.57 -0.81 27.63
CA GLU A 164 -9.38 -0.79 29.09
C GLU A 164 -8.49 0.37 29.55
N TYR A 165 -7.52 0.78 28.72
CA TYR A 165 -6.56 1.83 29.03
C TYR A 165 -6.86 3.14 28.29
N LYS A 166 -8.00 3.26 27.60
CA LYS A 166 -8.32 4.44 26.76
C LYS A 166 -8.25 5.77 27.51
N ASP A 167 -8.55 5.74 28.81
CA ASP A 167 -8.58 6.92 29.66
C ASP A 167 -7.25 7.24 30.34
N HIS A 168 -6.28 6.33 30.24
CA HIS A 168 -4.95 6.47 30.82
C HIS A 168 -4.22 7.68 30.19
N PRO A 169 -3.56 8.55 30.98
CA PRO A 169 -2.91 9.78 30.48
C PRO A 169 -1.92 9.52 29.35
N LYS A 170 -1.14 8.43 29.45
CA LYS A 170 -0.19 8.02 28.40
C LYS A 170 -0.89 7.74 27.07
N ILE A 171 -2.00 6.99 27.08
CA ILE A 171 -2.75 6.65 25.86
C ILE A 171 -3.37 7.91 25.25
N LYS A 172 -3.99 8.77 26.07
CA LYS A 172 -4.50 10.07 25.60
C LYS A 172 -3.42 10.92 24.93
N ASN A 173 -2.22 10.96 25.51
CA ASN A 173 -1.11 11.70 24.91
C ASN A 173 -0.70 11.13 23.54
N LEU A 174 -0.57 9.80 23.43
CA LEU A 174 -0.24 9.13 22.15
C LEU A 174 -1.24 9.47 21.05
N VAL A 175 -2.53 9.39 21.37
CA VAL A 175 -3.63 9.67 20.43
C VAL A 175 -3.61 11.14 20.03
N ASN A 176 -3.47 12.06 20.98
CA ASN A 176 -3.38 13.49 20.72
C ASN A 176 -2.20 13.82 19.80
N GLU A 177 -1.02 13.26 20.07
CA GLU A 177 0.14 13.48 19.21
C GLU A 177 -0.03 12.89 17.82
N SER A 178 -0.70 11.74 17.68
CA SER A 178 -1.01 11.14 16.37
C SER A 178 -1.97 12.00 15.52
N ARG A 179 -2.69 12.93 16.16
CA ARG A 179 -3.59 13.89 15.50
C ARG A 179 -3.05 15.31 15.43
N ASN A 180 -2.01 15.61 16.21
CA ASN A 180 -1.29 16.87 16.12
C ASN A 180 -0.27 16.85 14.97
N CYS A 181 -0.68 16.42 13.78
CA CYS A 181 0.10 16.38 12.56
C CYS A 181 -0.82 16.37 11.33
N ASP A 182 -0.24 16.64 10.17
CA ASP A 182 -0.93 16.66 8.89
C ASP A 182 -0.93 15.28 8.21
N TYR A 183 0.18 14.57 8.35
CA TYR A 183 0.36 13.23 7.85
C TYR A 183 1.30 12.42 8.73
N ILE A 184 1.12 11.10 8.68
CA ILE A 184 1.86 10.11 9.46
C ILE A 184 2.68 9.26 8.50
N ILE A 185 3.93 8.96 8.87
CA ILE A 185 4.73 7.89 8.26
C ILE A 185 4.91 6.81 9.31
N ALA A 186 4.47 5.59 9.05
CA ALA A 186 4.55 4.51 10.02
C ALA A 186 4.85 3.17 9.35
N PRO A 187 5.42 2.19 10.07
CA PRO A 187 5.45 0.82 9.59
C PRO A 187 4.04 0.32 9.24
N ILE A 188 3.93 -0.47 8.19
CA ILE A 188 2.71 -1.19 7.86
C ILE A 188 2.45 -2.25 8.93
N ALA A 189 1.19 -2.41 9.37
CA ALA A 189 0.74 -3.56 10.16
C ALA A 189 -0.21 -4.44 9.32
N ASP A 190 0.10 -5.73 9.21
CA ASP A 190 -0.76 -6.72 8.58
C ASP A 190 -1.51 -7.54 9.65
N ASN A 191 -2.36 -8.47 9.20
CA ASN A 191 -3.16 -9.32 10.10
C ASN A 191 -2.31 -10.05 11.15
N ARG A 192 -1.09 -10.44 10.77
CA ARG A 192 -0.18 -11.16 11.65
C ARG A 192 0.46 -10.23 12.68
N MET A 193 0.83 -9.02 12.27
CA MET A 193 1.32 -8.02 13.21
C MET A 193 0.25 -7.65 14.24
N PHE A 194 -1.02 -7.57 13.86
CA PHE A 194 -2.09 -7.35 14.84
C PHE A 194 -2.14 -8.48 15.88
N GLN A 195 -2.05 -9.75 15.48
CA GLN A 195 -1.99 -10.86 16.44
C GLN A 195 -0.81 -10.76 17.42
N ILE A 196 0.35 -10.28 16.96
CA ILE A 196 1.53 -10.08 17.82
C ILE A 196 1.32 -8.90 18.78
N ILE A 197 0.70 -7.81 18.31
CA ILE A 197 0.34 -6.66 19.14
C ILE A 197 -0.72 -7.08 20.17
N ASP A 198 -1.72 -7.87 19.78
CA ASP A 198 -2.78 -8.36 20.66
C ASP A 198 -2.19 -9.23 21.78
N SER A 199 -1.23 -10.13 21.47
CA SER A 199 -0.47 -10.88 22.49
C SER A 199 0.20 -9.96 23.52
N PHE A 200 0.74 -8.81 23.09
CA PHE A 200 1.32 -7.84 24.02
C PHE A 200 0.23 -7.15 24.87
N VAL A 201 -0.86 -6.73 24.22
CA VAL A 201 -1.98 -6.01 24.85
C VAL A 201 -2.71 -6.86 25.89
N ILE A 202 -2.78 -8.18 25.73
CA ILE A 202 -3.37 -9.09 26.74
C ILE A 202 -2.36 -9.56 27.81
N GLY A 203 -1.12 -9.06 27.78
CA GLY A 203 -0.08 -9.42 28.75
C GLY A 203 0.59 -10.79 28.52
N GLU A 204 0.44 -11.42 27.34
CA GLU A 204 1.11 -12.69 27.02
C GLU A 204 2.62 -12.52 26.79
N ILE A 205 3.02 -11.39 26.19
CA ILE A 205 4.41 -11.06 25.90
C ILE A 205 4.72 -9.64 26.34
N THR A 206 5.99 -9.35 26.57
CA THR A 206 6.48 -8.00 26.89
C THR A 206 6.59 -7.13 25.64
N ASP A 207 6.73 -5.82 25.83
CA ASP A 207 6.92 -4.83 24.77
C ASP A 207 8.19 -5.08 23.93
N GLU A 208 9.32 -5.41 24.55
CA GLU A 208 10.57 -5.73 23.85
C GLU A 208 10.44 -7.03 23.03
N GLN A 209 9.80 -8.06 23.59
CA GLN A 209 9.53 -9.30 22.85
C GLN A 209 8.62 -9.02 21.64
N CYS A 210 7.58 -8.19 21.82
CA CYS A 210 6.69 -7.75 20.75
C CYS A 210 7.46 -6.99 19.65
N LYS A 211 8.29 -6.01 20.03
CA LYS A 211 9.13 -5.22 19.11
C LYS A 211 9.98 -6.11 18.20
N HIS A 212 10.66 -7.10 18.78
CA HIS A 212 11.50 -8.02 18.01
C HIS A 212 10.70 -8.97 17.11
N CYS A 213 9.49 -9.36 17.52
CA CYS A 213 8.57 -10.12 16.66
C CYS A 213 8.12 -9.28 15.46
N LEU A 214 7.78 -8.00 15.66
CA LEU A 214 7.30 -7.12 14.60
C LEU A 214 8.41 -6.73 13.61
N ALA A 215 9.64 -6.55 14.08
CA ALA A 215 10.83 -6.36 13.25
C ALA A 215 11.17 -7.56 12.34
N ALA A 216 10.45 -8.68 12.46
CA ALA A 216 10.54 -9.79 11.53
C ALA A 216 9.93 -9.52 10.16
N THR A 217 9.06 -8.53 10.07
CA THR A 217 8.33 -8.20 8.84
C THR A 217 9.00 -7.03 8.12
N ASN A 218 9.15 -7.13 6.81
CA ASN A 218 9.74 -6.06 5.97
C ASN A 218 8.69 -5.50 5.00
N LEU A 219 7.52 -5.11 5.53
CA LEU A 219 6.43 -4.60 4.70
C LEU A 219 6.65 -3.14 4.26
N GLY A 220 7.61 -2.43 4.85
CA GLY A 220 7.89 -1.02 4.60
C GLY A 220 6.93 -0.09 5.34
N ASN A 221 6.87 1.19 4.94
CA ASN A 221 6.00 2.16 5.59
C ASN A 221 4.73 2.45 4.79
N GLN A 222 3.72 2.88 5.54
CA GLN A 222 2.53 3.56 5.05
C GLN A 222 2.64 5.06 5.31
N TYR A 223 1.99 5.82 4.44
CA TYR A 223 1.77 7.25 4.60
C TYR A 223 0.27 7.45 4.80
N VAL A 224 -0.09 8.07 5.92
CA VAL A 224 -1.48 8.30 6.32
C VAL A 224 -1.75 9.79 6.38
N PHE A 225 -2.63 10.28 5.53
CA PHE A 225 -3.03 11.68 5.47
C PHE A 225 -4.24 11.90 6.37
N VAL A 226 -4.12 12.78 7.35
CA VAL A 226 -5.11 12.97 8.43
C VAL A 226 -5.66 14.40 8.51
N SER A 227 -5.14 15.32 7.69
CA SER A 227 -5.65 16.69 7.53
C SER A 227 -6.07 16.96 6.09
N GLU A 228 -6.97 17.93 5.90
CA GLU A 228 -7.38 18.36 4.56
C GLU A 228 -6.22 18.99 3.78
N ASP A 229 -5.33 19.73 4.47
CA ASP A 229 -4.16 20.34 3.85
C ASP A 229 -3.17 19.30 3.31
N SER A 230 -3.01 18.17 4.01
CA SER A 230 -2.13 17.11 3.53
C SER A 230 -2.67 16.39 2.29
N VAL A 231 -4.00 16.25 2.19
CA VAL A 231 -4.66 15.72 0.99
C VAL A 231 -4.63 16.71 -0.18
N ARG A 232 -4.71 18.02 0.06
CA ARG A 232 -4.55 19.04 -1.02
C ARG A 232 -3.18 18.97 -1.69
N ASN A 233 -2.15 18.56 -0.94
CA ASN A 233 -0.79 18.36 -1.44
C ASN A 233 -0.56 16.98 -2.08
N LEU A 234 -1.59 16.15 -2.19
CA LEU A 234 -1.54 14.80 -2.73
C LEU A 234 -2.29 14.72 -4.07
N LYS A 235 -1.58 14.46 -5.16
CA LYS A 235 -2.15 14.46 -6.52
C LYS A 235 -2.14 13.06 -7.11
N LEU A 236 -3.28 12.60 -7.61
CA LEU A 236 -3.36 11.42 -8.45
C LEU A 236 -2.68 11.72 -9.80
N ILE A 237 -1.63 10.97 -10.13
CA ILE A 237 -0.85 11.18 -11.35
C ILE A 237 -0.96 10.02 -12.33
N GLU A 238 -1.30 8.82 -11.85
CA GLU A 238 -1.53 7.67 -12.72
C GLU A 238 -2.52 6.68 -12.10
N ARG A 239 -3.29 6.00 -12.95
CA ARG A 239 -4.09 4.83 -12.59
C ARG A 239 -3.60 3.64 -13.40
N CYS A 240 -3.19 2.59 -12.70
CA CYS A 240 -2.70 1.36 -13.28
C CYS A 240 -3.81 0.30 -13.36
N TYR A 241 -3.96 -0.28 -14.56
CA TYR A 241 -4.71 -1.52 -14.72
C TYR A 241 -3.85 -2.70 -14.24
N ILE A 242 -4.49 -3.70 -13.66
CA ILE A 242 -3.84 -4.90 -13.14
C ILE A 242 -4.55 -6.11 -13.73
N SER A 243 -3.86 -6.84 -14.59
CA SER A 243 -4.39 -8.07 -15.18
C SER A 243 -4.50 -9.18 -14.15
N GLU A 244 -5.33 -10.19 -14.45
CA GLU A 244 -5.60 -11.28 -13.53
C GLU A 244 -4.37 -12.16 -13.30
N ASN A 245 -3.51 -12.33 -14.32
CA ASN A 245 -2.24 -13.04 -14.18
C ASN A 245 -1.24 -12.28 -13.27
N GLU A 246 -1.19 -10.96 -13.36
CA GLU A 246 -0.38 -10.11 -12.48
C GLU A 246 -0.89 -10.20 -11.04
N LYS A 247 -2.21 -10.15 -10.80
CA LYS A 247 -2.77 -10.35 -9.45
C LYS A 247 -2.37 -11.69 -8.85
N LYS A 248 -2.51 -12.77 -9.61
CA LYS A 248 -2.11 -14.13 -9.18
C LYS A 248 -0.64 -14.21 -8.83
N HIS A 249 0.23 -13.56 -9.61
CA HIS A 249 1.66 -13.48 -9.30
C HIS A 249 1.91 -12.87 -7.91
N TYR A 250 1.30 -11.73 -7.60
CA TYR A 250 1.48 -11.08 -6.30
C TYR A 250 0.79 -11.81 -5.14
N GLN A 251 -0.30 -12.55 -5.39
CA GLN A 251 -0.88 -13.45 -4.39
C GLN A 251 0.10 -14.56 -4.01
N ASN A 252 0.80 -15.14 -4.99
CA ASN A 252 1.77 -16.21 -4.77
C ASN A 252 3.06 -15.72 -4.10
N LEU A 253 3.56 -14.53 -4.46
CA LEU A 253 4.72 -13.94 -3.77
C LEU A 253 4.44 -13.72 -2.28
N ARG A 254 3.22 -13.29 -1.95
CA ARG A 254 2.81 -13.09 -0.56
C ARG A 254 2.85 -14.38 0.26
N SER A 255 2.62 -15.55 -0.35
CA SER A 255 2.62 -16.82 0.37
C SER A 255 4.03 -17.37 0.62
N SER A 256 5.00 -17.13 -0.28
CA SER A 256 6.38 -17.61 -0.13
C SER A 256 7.14 -16.93 1.02
N ASP A 257 6.89 -15.64 1.25
CA ASP A 257 7.57 -14.86 2.30
C ASP A 257 7.10 -15.19 3.74
N LEU A 258 5.97 -15.90 3.88
CA LEU A 258 5.35 -16.17 5.18
C LEU A 258 6.25 -17.02 6.09
N LYS A 259 6.89 -18.06 5.52
CA LYS A 259 7.56 -19.10 6.31
C LYS A 259 8.79 -18.56 7.03
N LEU A 260 9.63 -17.78 6.35
CA LEU A 260 10.83 -17.19 6.96
C LEU A 260 10.46 -16.21 8.08
N GLY A 261 9.42 -15.39 7.85
CA GLY A 261 8.90 -14.50 8.89
C GLY A 261 8.40 -15.26 10.11
N GLU A 262 7.71 -16.39 9.93
CA GLU A 262 7.21 -17.26 11.03
C GLU A 262 8.32 -17.75 11.94
N ASP A 263 9.39 -18.29 11.36
CA ASP A 263 10.47 -18.86 12.15
C ASP A 263 11.25 -17.75 12.88
N LYS A 264 11.42 -16.56 12.29
CA LYS A 264 12.00 -15.40 12.99
C LYS A 264 11.15 -14.94 14.17
N VAL A 265 9.82 -14.91 14.05
CA VAL A 265 8.94 -14.55 15.19
C VAL A 265 9.04 -15.58 16.31
N LYS A 266 9.06 -16.87 15.99
CA LYS A 266 9.28 -17.93 17.00
C LYS A 266 10.62 -17.75 17.70
N LEU A 267 11.68 -17.50 16.95
CA LEU A 267 13.02 -17.24 17.51
C LEU A 267 13.03 -16.00 18.40
N ALA A 268 12.40 -14.90 17.98
CA ALA A 268 12.27 -13.69 18.77
C ALA A 268 11.51 -13.96 20.08
N ARG A 269 10.41 -14.72 20.03
CA ARG A 269 9.68 -15.10 21.24
C ARG A 269 10.52 -15.92 22.21
N ILE A 270 11.43 -16.76 21.73
CA ILE A 270 12.33 -17.55 22.58
C ILE A 270 13.45 -16.67 23.17
N GLN A 271 14.14 -15.90 22.32
CA GLN A 271 15.35 -15.15 22.70
C GLN A 271 15.06 -13.94 23.60
N TYR A 272 13.87 -13.35 23.48
CA TYR A 272 13.45 -12.16 24.22
C TYR A 272 12.37 -12.43 25.26
N ARG A 273 12.10 -13.71 25.56
CA ARG A 273 11.13 -14.10 26.59
C ARG A 273 11.43 -13.40 27.93
N GLY A 274 10.42 -12.73 28.48
CA GLY A 274 10.49 -12.06 29.79
C GLY A 274 11.42 -10.84 29.85
N LYS A 275 11.92 -10.35 28.71
CA LYS A 275 12.71 -9.11 28.66
C LYS A 275 11.81 -7.93 28.35
N GLY A 276 12.00 -6.79 28.99
CA GLY A 276 11.13 -5.62 28.84
C GLY A 276 9.98 -5.67 29.85
N HIS A 277 8.86 -5.04 29.51
CA HIS A 277 7.73 -4.86 30.43
C HIS A 277 6.43 -5.35 29.82
N TYR A 278 5.56 -5.91 30.67
CA TYR A 278 4.18 -6.19 30.32
C TYR A 278 3.35 -4.91 30.30
N ILE A 279 2.18 -4.98 29.65
CA ILE A 279 1.33 -3.80 29.46
C ILE A 279 0.84 -3.20 30.79
N ASP A 280 0.52 -4.03 31.77
CA ASP A 280 0.09 -3.65 33.11
C ASP A 280 1.23 -2.98 33.91
N GLU A 281 2.48 -3.39 33.70
CA GLU A 281 3.65 -2.71 34.23
C GLU A 281 3.90 -1.34 33.58
N ILE A 282 3.48 -1.16 32.32
CA ILE A 282 3.66 0.06 31.54
C ILE A 282 2.55 1.09 31.80
N LEU A 283 1.33 0.63 32.08
CA LEU A 283 0.10 1.42 32.20
C LEU A 283 -0.51 1.30 33.61
N VAL A 284 0.34 1.43 34.63
CA VAL A 284 -0.03 1.52 36.05
C VAL A 284 -0.70 2.86 36.36
#